data_AF-A0A2N1TMH8-F1
#
_entry.id   AF-A0A2N1TMH8-F1
#
_cell.length_a   1.000
_cell.length_b   1.000
_cell.length_c   1.000
_cell.angle_alpha   90.00
_cell.angle_beta   90.00
_cell.angle_gamma   90.00
#
_symmetry.space_group_name_H-M   'P 1'
#
loop_
_entity.id
_entity.type
_entity.pdbx_description
1 polymer ?
#
loop_
_entity_poly.entity_id
_entity_poly.type
_entity_poly.pdbx_seq_one_letter_code
_entity_poly.pdbx_strand_id
1 'polypeptide(L)'
;MKFTIPGLRTLVPLGIMAVLAGVFSYSVSADSTISIPMPQDIKDKQVTISLRIPPNTEPLKRDQSRPTMTSRRSLIHWNSNPSPKIPDTDEIHAIFNNFLRKGWVKNQTARNIVRMRPMDKYYGVRLLQHITDNVTEIGLAPNFGQVVKRCNLTVSDIEDLRRMLKRFEKDLILFGHNVAKIDKDLLTLQERFKQSRQGILKVLRVEGGEDGGTVIHLSVD
;
A
#
# COMPACT_ATOMS: atom_id res chain seq x y z
N MET A 1 -23.24 52.04 20.11
CA MET A 1 -24.00 50.94 20.75
C MET A 1 -23.63 49.63 20.07
N LYS A 2 -22.90 48.73 20.75
CA LYS A 2 -22.57 47.39 20.24
C LYS A 2 -23.48 46.39 20.95
N PHE A 3 -24.52 45.93 20.27
CA PHE A 3 -25.32 44.81 20.72
C PHE A 3 -24.57 43.51 20.39
N THR A 4 -23.86 42.96 21.36
CA THR A 4 -23.31 41.61 21.27
C THR A 4 -24.20 40.69 22.10
N ILE A 5 -25.11 39.99 21.43
CA ILE A 5 -25.87 38.90 22.04
C ILE A 5 -24.89 37.73 22.27
N PRO A 6 -24.69 37.27 23.52
CA PRO A 6 -23.80 36.15 23.80
C PRO A 6 -24.46 34.84 23.30
N GLY A 7 -23.79 34.15 22.37
CA GLY A 7 -24.25 32.87 21.80
C GLY A 7 -24.25 32.80 20.27
N LEU A 8 -24.19 33.94 19.57
CA LEU A 8 -24.17 33.95 18.10
C LEU A 8 -22.84 33.41 17.52
N ARG A 9 -21.73 33.52 18.26
CA ARG A 9 -20.40 33.08 17.82
C ARG A 9 -20.24 31.56 17.72
N THR A 10 -21.05 30.77 18.43
CA THR A 10 -21.02 29.29 18.37
C THR A 10 -22.05 28.71 17.41
N LEU A 11 -23.14 29.44 17.13
CA LEU A 11 -24.19 29.02 16.20
C LEU A 11 -23.74 29.09 14.72
N VAL A 12 -22.94 30.09 14.36
CA VAL A 12 -22.41 30.25 12.99
C VAL A 12 -21.53 29.07 12.53
N PRO A 13 -20.51 28.60 13.30
CA PRO A 13 -19.70 27.46 12.86
C PRO A 13 -20.47 26.13 12.84
N LEU A 14 -21.44 25.94 13.73
CA LEU A 14 -22.31 24.75 13.74
C LEU A 14 -23.27 24.72 12.53
N GLY A 15 -23.84 25.87 12.16
CA GLY A 15 -24.67 26.00 10.95
C GLY A 15 -23.88 25.72 9.68
N ILE A 16 -22.64 26.21 9.58
CA ILE A 16 -21.76 25.96 8.42
C ILE A 16 -21.41 24.48 8.29
N MET A 17 -21.14 23.79 9.41
CA MET A 17 -20.87 22.34 9.40
C MET A 17 -22.08 21.51 8.94
N ALA A 18 -23.29 21.87 9.35
CA ALA A 18 -24.50 21.18 8.94
C ALA A 18 -24.80 21.38 7.44
N VAL A 19 -24.56 22.58 6.92
CA VAL A 19 -24.71 22.87 5.47
C VAL A 19 -23.67 22.11 4.65
N LEU A 20 -22.40 22.07 5.09
CA LEU A 20 -21.36 21.27 4.43
C LEU A 20 -21.69 19.78 4.42
N ALA A 21 -22.16 19.22 5.53
CA ALA A 21 -22.58 17.82 5.61
C ALA A 21 -23.75 17.53 4.64
N GLY A 22 -24.73 18.44 4.53
CA GLY A 22 -25.81 18.33 3.56
C GLY A 22 -25.32 18.33 2.10
N VAL A 23 -24.36 19.19 1.76
CA VAL A 23 -23.77 19.27 0.40
C VAL A 23 -22.97 18.00 0.06
N PHE A 24 -22.20 17.45 1.01
CA PHE A 24 -21.47 16.20 0.80
C PHE A 24 -22.40 14.98 0.73
N SER A 25 -23.55 15.00 1.40
CA SER A 25 -24.54 13.91 1.35
C SER A 25 -25.26 13.87 0.00
N TYR A 26 -25.48 15.03 -0.63
CA TYR A 26 -26.17 15.13 -1.91
C TYR A 26 -25.27 14.80 -3.11
N SER A 27 -23.94 14.87 -2.96
CA SER A 27 -22.98 14.68 -4.07
C SER A 27 -22.41 13.26 -4.21
N VAL A 28 -22.80 12.31 -3.37
CA VAL A 28 -22.34 10.91 -3.47
C VAL A 28 -23.48 10.00 -3.93
N SER A 29 -23.82 10.10 -5.21
CA SER A 29 -24.46 9.01 -5.92
C SER A 29 -23.38 8.01 -6.33
N ALA A 30 -23.39 6.83 -5.71
CA ALA A 30 -22.49 5.74 -6.03
C ALA A 30 -22.90 5.10 -7.37
N ASP A 31 -22.54 5.73 -8.47
CA ASP A 31 -22.63 5.12 -9.79
C ASP A 31 -21.49 4.09 -9.96
N SER A 32 -21.85 2.81 -9.86
CA SER A 32 -20.97 1.69 -10.20
C SER A 32 -20.81 1.63 -11.73
N THR A 33 -20.05 2.57 -12.28
CA THR A 33 -19.65 2.56 -13.69
C THR A 33 -18.25 1.96 -13.80
N ILE A 34 -18.17 0.77 -14.36
CA ILE A 34 -16.91 0.13 -14.73
C ILE A 34 -16.45 0.79 -16.03
N SER A 35 -15.45 1.67 -15.95
CA SER A 35 -14.84 2.30 -17.12
C SER A 35 -13.78 1.36 -17.72
N ILE A 36 -14.06 0.86 -18.91
CA ILE A 36 -13.12 0.07 -19.71
C ILE A 36 -12.44 1.03 -20.70
N PRO A 37 -11.12 1.22 -20.64
CA PRO A 37 -10.44 2.14 -21.55
C PRO A 37 -10.46 1.58 -22.98
N MET A 38 -10.90 2.40 -23.94
CA MET A 38 -10.89 2.03 -25.36
C MET A 38 -9.52 2.27 -26.01
N PRO A 39 -9.09 1.39 -26.95
CA PRO A 39 -7.91 1.62 -27.78
C PRO A 39 -8.10 2.84 -28.70
N GLN A 40 -7.01 3.57 -28.98
CA GLN A 40 -7.04 4.89 -29.62
C GLN A 40 -7.30 4.88 -31.14
N ASP A 41 -7.38 3.72 -31.79
CA ASP A 41 -7.54 3.60 -33.25
C ASP A 41 -8.83 2.88 -33.67
N ILE A 42 -9.99 3.47 -33.39
CA ILE A 42 -11.28 2.98 -33.92
C ILE A 42 -11.97 4.14 -34.64
N LYS A 43 -12.13 4.01 -35.97
CA LYS A 43 -12.73 5.04 -36.84
C LYS A 43 -14.27 4.98 -36.94
N ASP A 44 -14.92 3.94 -36.40
CA ASP A 44 -16.37 3.77 -36.51
C ASP A 44 -17.10 3.84 -35.15
N LYS A 45 -18.20 4.62 -35.15
CA LYS A 45 -19.00 5.02 -33.97
C LYS A 45 -19.94 3.94 -33.41
N GLN A 46 -19.79 2.67 -33.78
CA GLN A 46 -20.64 1.58 -33.26
C GLN A 46 -19.80 0.39 -32.81
N VAL A 47 -19.91 0.06 -31.53
CA VAL A 47 -19.26 -1.10 -30.91
C VAL A 47 -20.36 -2.02 -30.40
N THR A 48 -20.53 -3.16 -31.08
CA THR A 48 -21.48 -4.20 -30.67
C THR A 48 -20.73 -5.28 -29.91
N ILE A 49 -20.99 -5.39 -28.60
CA ILE A 49 -20.42 -6.43 -27.75
C ILE A 49 -21.38 -7.62 -27.77
N SER A 50 -20.94 -8.76 -28.32
CA SER A 50 -21.72 -10.00 -28.26
C SER A 50 -21.18 -10.90 -27.15
N LEU A 51 -21.97 -11.06 -26.09
CA LEU A 51 -21.67 -11.97 -25.00
C LEU A 51 -22.29 -13.34 -25.32
N ARG A 52 -21.48 -14.29 -25.81
CA ARG A 52 -21.94 -15.65 -26.09
C ARG A 52 -21.89 -16.50 -24.82
N ILE A 53 -23.05 -16.67 -24.17
CA ILE A 53 -23.20 -17.57 -23.02
C ILE A 53 -23.23 -19.02 -23.55
N PRO A 54 -22.38 -19.94 -23.05
CA PRO A 54 -22.43 -21.36 -23.42
C PRO A 54 -23.80 -21.98 -23.05
N PRO A 55 -24.40 -22.83 -23.90
CA PRO A 55 -25.77 -23.32 -23.70
C PRO A 55 -25.97 -24.24 -22.49
N ASN A 56 -24.88 -24.71 -21.86
CA ASN A 56 -24.93 -25.67 -20.75
C ASN A 56 -24.28 -25.11 -19.48
N THR A 57 -24.63 -23.89 -19.07
CA THR A 57 -24.34 -23.45 -17.70
C THR A 57 -25.46 -23.95 -16.80
N GLU A 58 -25.19 -25.01 -16.04
CA GLU A 58 -26.04 -25.38 -14.90
C GLU A 58 -26.25 -24.13 -14.03
N PRO A 59 -27.47 -23.83 -13.59
CA PRO A 59 -27.73 -22.70 -12.73
C PRO A 59 -26.83 -22.82 -11.50
N LEU A 60 -26.08 -21.75 -11.18
CA LEU A 60 -25.33 -21.65 -9.93
C LEU A 60 -26.28 -22.08 -8.81
N LYS A 61 -26.00 -23.24 -8.20
CA LYS A 61 -26.70 -23.69 -7.00
C LYS A 61 -26.49 -22.60 -5.96
N ARG A 62 -27.46 -21.71 -5.81
CA ARG A 62 -27.60 -20.92 -4.59
C ARG A 62 -27.66 -21.95 -3.49
N ASP A 63 -26.67 -21.98 -2.61
CA ASP A 63 -26.76 -22.74 -1.38
C ASP A 63 -28.00 -22.26 -0.64
N GLN A 64 -29.11 -22.97 -0.84
CA GLN A 64 -30.36 -22.82 -0.09
C GLN A 64 -30.31 -23.66 1.19
N SER A 65 -29.12 -23.85 1.76
CA SER A 65 -29.04 -24.29 3.15
C SER A 65 -29.67 -23.18 3.98
N ARG A 66 -30.91 -23.41 4.43
CA ARG A 66 -31.58 -22.59 5.45
C ARG A 66 -30.54 -22.28 6.53
N PRO A 67 -30.37 -21.02 6.96
CA PRO A 67 -29.53 -20.74 8.11
C PRO A 67 -30.16 -21.49 9.29
N THR A 68 -29.57 -22.60 9.70
CA THR A 68 -29.92 -23.25 10.95
C THR A 68 -29.55 -22.26 12.05
N MET A 69 -30.56 -21.56 12.57
CA MET A 69 -30.42 -20.75 13.78
C MET A 69 -30.11 -21.68 14.94
N THR A 70 -28.84 -22.00 15.17
CA THR A 70 -28.37 -22.52 16.45
C THR A 70 -28.44 -21.38 17.46
N SER A 71 -29.60 -21.24 18.08
CA SER A 71 -29.85 -20.27 19.15
C SER A 71 -29.03 -20.62 20.40
N ARG A 72 -28.04 -19.77 20.69
CA ARG A 72 -27.68 -19.25 22.03
C ARG A 72 -27.71 -20.23 23.21
N ARG A 73 -26.65 -21.04 23.30
CA ARG A 73 -25.86 -21.09 24.54
C ARG A 73 -24.42 -20.76 24.17
N SER A 74 -23.82 -19.86 24.92
CA SER A 74 -22.51 -19.24 24.74
C SER A 74 -21.36 -20.27 24.63
N LEU A 75 -21.25 -20.96 23.51
CA LEU A 75 -19.96 -21.37 23.00
C LEU A 75 -19.39 -20.13 22.32
N ILE A 76 -18.81 -19.23 23.14
CA ILE A 76 -17.65 -18.49 22.68
C ILE A 76 -16.68 -19.59 22.25
N HIS A 77 -16.69 -19.96 20.97
CA HIS A 77 -15.67 -20.81 20.43
C HIS A 77 -14.39 -19.98 20.57
N TRP A 78 -13.64 -20.28 21.62
CA TRP A 78 -12.34 -19.69 21.86
C TRP A 78 -11.48 -20.07 20.66
N ASN A 79 -11.41 -19.16 19.70
CA ASN A 79 -10.47 -19.30 18.61
C ASN A 79 -9.10 -18.98 19.18
N SER A 80 -8.31 -20.01 19.44
CA SER A 80 -6.94 -19.92 19.93
C SER A 80 -5.99 -19.22 18.95
N ASN A 81 -6.44 -18.91 17.72
CA ASN A 81 -5.71 -18.07 16.77
C ASN A 81 -6.60 -16.91 16.26
N PRO A 82 -6.86 -15.88 17.08
CA PRO A 82 -7.79 -14.81 16.76
C PRO A 82 -7.31 -13.89 15.63
N SER A 83 -6.03 -13.96 15.24
CA SER A 83 -5.50 -13.22 14.11
C SER A 83 -5.70 -13.96 12.79
N PRO A 84 -6.26 -13.30 11.75
CA PRO A 84 -6.25 -13.85 10.41
C PRO A 84 -4.79 -14.09 9.98
N LYS A 85 -4.54 -15.26 9.38
CA LYS A 85 -3.21 -15.62 8.85
C LYS A 85 -3.06 -15.08 7.44
N ILE A 86 -1.86 -14.62 7.11
CA ILE A 86 -1.50 -14.22 5.76
C ILE A 86 -1.24 -15.49 4.94
N PRO A 87 -1.76 -15.62 3.71
CA PRO A 87 -1.45 -16.74 2.84
C PRO A 87 0.05 -16.82 2.52
N ASP A 88 0.64 -18.01 2.50
CA ASP A 88 2.08 -18.17 2.25
C ASP A 88 2.50 -17.70 0.83
N THR A 89 1.56 -17.64 -0.11
CA THR A 89 1.76 -17.17 -1.49
C THR A 89 1.61 -15.65 -1.65
N ASP A 90 1.39 -14.92 -0.56
CA ASP A 90 1.14 -13.49 -0.59
C ASP A 90 2.42 -12.70 -0.94
N GLU A 91 2.27 -11.68 -1.78
CA GLU A 91 3.32 -10.75 -2.22
C GLU A 91 4.06 -10.07 -1.05
N ILE A 92 3.39 -9.90 0.10
CA ILE A 92 4.00 -9.26 1.29
C ILE A 92 5.24 -10.03 1.76
N HIS A 93 5.24 -11.35 1.60
CA HIS A 93 6.36 -12.20 1.96
C HIS A 93 7.58 -11.98 1.06
N ALA A 94 7.35 -11.79 -0.24
CA ALA A 94 8.42 -11.47 -1.18
C ALA A 94 9.04 -10.11 -0.85
N ILE A 95 8.22 -9.11 -0.53
CA ILE A 95 8.65 -7.77 -0.12
C ILE A 95 9.49 -7.85 1.17
N PHE A 96 9.00 -8.54 2.21
CA PHE A 96 9.76 -8.70 3.45
C PHE A 96 11.09 -9.43 3.27
N ASN A 97 11.14 -10.44 2.40
CA ASN A 97 12.38 -11.13 2.06
C ASN A 97 13.36 -10.21 1.31
N ASN A 98 12.87 -9.35 0.41
CA ASN A 98 13.70 -8.36 -0.27
C ASN A 98 14.33 -7.37 0.74
N PHE A 99 13.54 -6.80 1.65
CA PHE A 99 14.04 -5.91 2.70
C PHE A 99 14.98 -6.61 3.69
N LEU A 100 14.73 -7.89 4.01
CA LEU A 100 15.65 -8.69 4.82
C LEU A 100 16.99 -8.90 4.13
N ARG A 101 16.99 -9.26 2.84
CA ARG A 101 18.22 -9.44 2.03
C ARG A 101 19.02 -8.14 1.91
N LYS A 102 18.33 -7.01 1.79
CA LYS A 102 18.93 -5.68 1.76
C LYS A 102 19.36 -5.17 3.14
N GLY A 103 19.05 -5.87 4.23
CA GLY A 103 19.51 -5.52 5.57
C GLY A 103 18.68 -4.44 6.29
N TRP A 104 17.47 -4.15 5.81
CA TRP A 104 16.55 -3.15 6.41
C TRP A 104 15.77 -3.65 7.62
N VAL A 105 16.03 -4.88 8.03
CA VAL A 105 15.47 -5.50 9.24
C VAL A 105 16.56 -5.61 10.30
N LYS A 106 16.65 -4.59 11.15
CA LYS A 106 17.69 -4.47 12.20
C LYS A 106 17.52 -5.50 13.33
N ASN A 107 16.29 -5.65 13.85
CA ASN A 107 16.01 -6.47 15.04
C ASN A 107 16.01 -7.98 14.73
N GLN A 108 16.67 -8.79 15.57
CA GLN A 108 16.71 -10.25 15.42
C GLN A 108 15.31 -10.88 15.48
N THR A 109 14.43 -10.38 16.35
CA THR A 109 13.03 -10.80 16.43
C THR A 109 12.29 -10.53 15.12
N ALA A 110 12.50 -9.36 14.51
CA ALA A 110 11.88 -9.02 13.24
C ALA A 110 12.40 -9.92 12.09
N ARG A 111 13.69 -10.29 12.10
CA ARG A 111 14.25 -11.26 11.14
C ARG A 111 13.62 -12.64 11.28
N ASN A 112 13.36 -13.09 12.50
CA ASN A 112 12.68 -14.35 12.75
C ASN A 112 11.22 -14.31 12.28
N ILE A 113 10.52 -13.19 12.50
CA ILE A 113 9.14 -12.98 12.04
C ILE A 113 9.05 -13.06 10.51
N VAL A 114 9.99 -12.47 9.76
CA VAL A 114 10.01 -12.54 8.28
C VAL A 114 9.97 -13.99 7.78
N ARG A 115 10.66 -14.90 8.48
CA ARG A 115 10.80 -16.32 8.13
C ARG A 115 9.64 -17.20 8.65
N MET A 116 8.76 -16.66 9.47
CA MET A 116 7.66 -17.41 10.08
C MET A 116 6.61 -17.77 9.01
N ARG A 117 6.24 -19.05 8.94
CA ARG A 117 5.16 -19.57 8.08
C ARG A 117 4.33 -20.59 8.88
N PRO A 118 3.00 -20.45 8.97
CA PRO A 118 2.19 -19.31 8.51
C PRO A 118 2.39 -18.06 9.39
N MET A 119 2.27 -16.87 8.81
CA MET A 119 2.44 -15.60 9.53
C MET A 119 1.09 -14.99 9.90
N ASP A 120 0.91 -14.59 11.16
CA ASP A 120 -0.28 -13.82 11.54
C ASP A 120 -0.24 -12.41 10.98
N LYS A 121 -1.41 -11.90 10.58
CA LYS A 121 -1.56 -10.53 10.07
C LYS A 121 -1.02 -9.47 11.04
N TYR A 122 -1.17 -9.71 12.35
CA TYR A 122 -0.60 -8.84 13.38
C TYR A 122 0.92 -8.67 13.23
N TYR A 123 1.64 -9.79 13.12
CA TYR A 123 3.09 -9.78 12.97
C TYR A 123 3.52 -9.16 11.63
N GLY A 124 2.75 -9.41 10.56
CA GLY A 124 2.98 -8.77 9.27
C GLY A 124 2.86 -7.24 9.33
N VAL A 125 1.81 -6.72 9.95
CA VAL A 125 1.60 -5.27 10.09
C VAL A 125 2.67 -4.63 10.97
N ARG A 126 3.05 -5.27 12.09
CA ARG A 126 4.15 -4.79 12.95
C ARG A 126 5.49 -4.77 12.23
N LEU A 127 5.76 -5.78 11.41
CA LEU A 127 6.98 -5.86 10.62
C LEU A 127 7.00 -4.76 9.53
N LEU A 128 5.87 -4.51 8.88
CA LEU A 128 5.72 -3.42 7.92
C LEU A 128 5.99 -2.05 8.55
N GLN A 129 5.44 -1.79 9.75
CA GLN A 129 5.73 -0.58 10.53
C GLN A 129 7.24 -0.43 10.78
N HIS A 130 7.85 -1.47 11.33
CA HIS A 130 9.29 -1.47 11.64
C HIS A 130 10.16 -1.21 10.40
N ILE A 131 9.86 -1.82 9.25
CA ILE A 131 10.61 -1.57 8.00
C ILE A 131 10.40 -0.12 7.54
N THR A 132 9.15 0.37 7.59
CA THR A 132 8.80 1.72 7.15
C THR A 132 9.49 2.79 8.01
N ASP A 133 9.52 2.60 9.33
CA ASP A 133 10.22 3.49 10.25
C ASP A 133 11.73 3.51 9.97
N ASN A 134 12.34 2.34 9.73
CA ASN A 134 13.76 2.26 9.38
C ASN A 134 14.11 2.95 8.05
N VAL A 135 13.21 2.88 7.06
CA VAL A 135 13.42 3.53 5.75
C VAL A 135 13.21 5.04 5.84
N THR A 136 12.18 5.49 6.56
CA THR A 136 11.89 6.92 6.74
C THR A 136 12.96 7.62 7.59
N GLU A 137 13.60 6.91 8.54
CA GLU A 137 14.74 7.41 9.31
C GLU A 137 15.88 7.92 8.43
N ILE A 138 16.13 7.29 7.27
CA ILE A 138 17.15 7.75 6.31
C ILE A 138 16.81 9.17 5.81
N GLY A 139 15.54 9.44 5.56
CA GLY A 139 15.06 10.73 5.05
C GLY A 139 15.34 11.90 5.99
N LEU A 140 15.58 11.61 7.28
CA LEU A 140 15.92 12.57 8.32
C LEU A 140 17.43 12.75 8.50
N ALA A 141 18.28 11.95 7.83
CA ALA A 141 19.71 12.02 7.98
C ALA A 141 20.27 13.35 7.42
N PRO A 142 21.16 14.06 8.15
CA PRO A 142 21.71 15.35 7.72
C PRO A 142 22.55 15.23 6.44
N ASN A 143 23.17 14.06 6.21
CA ASN A 143 23.98 13.76 5.03
C ASN A 143 23.25 12.88 4.00
N PHE A 144 21.94 13.10 3.83
CA PHE A 144 21.07 12.28 2.97
C PHE A 144 21.69 11.97 1.60
N GLY A 145 22.22 12.98 0.88
CA GLY A 145 22.78 12.80 -0.45
C GLY A 145 23.97 11.82 -0.52
N GLN A 146 24.81 11.74 0.53
CA GLN A 146 25.89 10.75 0.58
C GLN A 146 25.40 9.37 1.01
N VAL A 147 24.45 9.33 1.95
CA VAL A 147 23.85 8.10 2.45
C VAL A 147 23.10 7.36 1.34
N VAL A 148 22.31 8.09 0.54
CA VAL A 148 21.54 7.53 -0.59
C VAL A 148 22.44 6.86 -1.63
N LYS A 149 23.64 7.39 -1.89
CA LYS A 149 24.61 6.81 -2.84
C LYS A 149 25.19 5.48 -2.37
N ARG A 150 25.32 5.29 -1.05
CA ARG A 150 25.83 4.05 -0.43
C ARG A 150 24.71 3.06 -0.06
N CYS A 151 23.48 3.55 -0.04
CA CYS A 151 22.30 2.78 0.29
C CYS A 151 21.95 1.78 -0.81
N ASN A 152 21.51 0.58 -0.45
CA ASN A 152 21.09 -0.46 -1.40
C ASN A 152 19.57 -0.46 -1.68
N LEU A 153 18.84 0.56 -1.22
CA LEU A 153 17.43 0.78 -1.58
C LEU A 153 17.29 1.27 -3.02
N THR A 154 16.24 0.84 -3.71
CA THR A 154 15.83 1.34 -5.02
C THR A 154 14.54 2.14 -4.89
N VAL A 155 14.23 2.95 -5.91
CA VAL A 155 12.96 3.70 -5.99
C VAL A 155 11.77 2.74 -5.95
N SER A 156 11.89 1.59 -6.62
CA SER A 156 10.89 0.52 -6.62
C SER A 156 10.62 -0.07 -5.23
N ASP A 157 11.63 -0.20 -4.37
CA ASP A 157 11.41 -0.71 -3.00
C ASP A 157 10.53 0.26 -2.19
N ILE A 158 10.72 1.56 -2.39
CA ILE A 158 9.95 2.60 -1.69
C ILE A 158 8.50 2.57 -2.21
N GLU A 159 8.29 2.37 -3.51
CA GLU A 159 6.97 2.19 -4.10
C GLU A 159 6.27 0.92 -3.57
N ASP A 160 7.00 -0.19 -3.43
CA ASP A 160 6.48 -1.43 -2.83
C ASP A 160 6.01 -1.20 -1.38
N LEU A 161 6.77 -0.44 -0.58
CA LEU A 161 6.35 -0.07 0.78
C LEU A 161 5.09 0.78 0.79
N ARG A 162 5.00 1.79 -0.09
CA ARG A 162 3.79 2.63 -0.21
C ARG A 162 2.58 1.80 -0.64
N ARG A 163 2.75 0.84 -1.55
CA ARG A 163 1.70 -0.10 -1.95
C ARG A 163 1.25 -0.97 -0.79
N MET A 164 2.20 -1.49 0.01
CA MET A 164 1.87 -2.28 1.20
C MET A 164 1.18 -1.45 2.29
N LEU A 165 1.61 -0.21 2.52
CA LEU A 165 0.95 0.70 3.47
C LEU A 165 -0.50 0.95 3.09
N LYS A 166 -0.78 1.21 1.80
CA LYS A 166 -2.14 1.39 1.29
C LYS A 166 -2.97 0.12 1.43
N ARG A 167 -2.37 -1.05 1.19
CA ARG A 167 -3.05 -2.35 1.32
C ARG A 167 -3.44 -2.67 2.76
N PHE A 168 -2.57 -2.33 3.73
CA PHE A 168 -2.79 -2.58 5.16
C PHE A 168 -3.27 -1.34 5.93
N GLU A 169 -3.77 -0.32 5.25
CA GLU A 169 -4.10 1.00 5.83
C GLU A 169 -5.05 0.88 7.03
N LYS A 170 -6.15 0.13 6.88
CA LYS A 170 -7.15 -0.07 7.95
C LYS A 170 -6.54 -0.68 9.21
N ASP A 171 -5.64 -1.66 9.04
CA ASP A 171 -4.98 -2.33 10.16
C ASP A 171 -3.94 -1.42 10.80
N LEU A 172 -3.19 -0.65 9.99
CA LEU A 172 -2.20 0.30 10.49
C LEU A 172 -2.83 1.44 11.31
N ILE A 173 -3.99 1.93 10.88
CA ILE A 173 -4.77 2.93 11.63
C ILE A 173 -5.24 2.35 12.97
N LEU A 174 -5.67 1.08 13.01
CA LEU A 174 -6.05 0.40 14.25
C LEU A 174 -4.88 0.33 15.26
N PHE A 175 -3.65 0.24 14.77
CA PHE A 175 -2.44 0.29 15.62
C PHE A 175 -1.98 1.73 15.96
N GLY A 176 -2.78 2.75 15.66
CA GLY A 176 -2.49 4.15 15.98
C GLY A 176 -1.45 4.79 15.07
N HIS A 177 -1.19 4.21 13.90
CA HIS A 177 -0.20 4.74 12.97
C HIS A 177 -0.82 5.75 12.00
N ASN A 178 -0.16 6.91 11.82
CA ASN A 178 -0.61 7.92 10.87
C ASN A 178 -0.13 7.58 9.45
N VAL A 179 -0.90 6.74 8.76
CA VAL A 179 -0.58 6.26 7.40
C VAL A 179 -0.44 7.39 6.40
N ALA A 180 -1.29 8.43 6.48
CA ALA A 180 -1.26 9.56 5.56
C ALA A 180 0.03 10.39 5.67
N LYS A 181 0.52 10.62 6.89
CA LYS A 181 1.82 11.29 7.10
C LYS A 181 2.96 10.47 6.50
N ILE A 182 2.94 9.16 6.74
CA ILE A 182 4.04 8.27 6.36
C ILE A 182 4.09 8.07 4.86
N ASP A 183 2.94 7.95 4.19
CA ASP A 183 2.91 7.90 2.73
C ASP A 183 3.50 9.18 2.12
N LYS A 184 3.19 10.35 2.71
CA LYS A 184 3.78 11.63 2.28
C LYS A 184 5.29 11.67 2.51
N ASP A 185 5.77 11.17 3.65
CA ASP A 185 7.20 11.13 3.98
C ASP A 185 7.94 10.18 3.00
N LEU A 186 7.36 9.01 2.70
CA LEU A 186 7.89 8.07 1.71
C LEU A 186 7.87 8.61 0.29
N LEU A 187 6.81 9.34 -0.10
CA LEU A 187 6.74 10.01 -1.40
C LEU A 187 7.85 11.08 -1.52
N THR A 188 8.04 11.87 -0.47
CA THR A 188 9.11 12.89 -0.45
C THR A 188 10.48 12.22 -0.53
N LEU A 189 10.66 11.10 0.18
CA LEU A 189 11.88 10.31 0.15
C LEU A 189 12.12 9.71 -1.25
N GLN A 190 11.08 9.20 -1.91
CA GLN A 190 11.15 8.68 -3.28
C GLN A 190 11.66 9.74 -4.25
N GLU A 191 11.10 10.95 -4.22
CA GLU A 191 11.53 12.04 -5.10
C GLU A 191 12.96 12.50 -4.80
N ARG A 192 13.34 12.58 -3.53
CA ARG A 192 14.72 12.89 -3.15
C ARG A 192 15.70 11.79 -3.56
N PHE A 193 15.29 10.52 -3.56
CA PHE A 193 16.09 9.40 -4.06
C PHE A 193 16.33 9.51 -5.57
N LYS A 194 15.28 9.84 -6.35
CA LYS A 194 15.41 10.08 -7.80
C LYS A 194 16.38 11.21 -8.09
N GLN A 195 16.19 12.38 -7.45
CA GLN A 195 17.08 13.54 -7.63
C GLN A 195 18.53 13.26 -7.23
N SER A 196 18.75 12.55 -6.11
CA SER A 196 20.10 12.28 -5.61
C SER A 196 20.86 11.22 -6.41
N ARG A 197 20.15 10.37 -7.15
CA ARG A 197 20.72 9.30 -8.00
C ARG A 197 20.74 9.63 -9.48
N GLN A 198 20.08 10.70 -9.89
CA GLN A 198 20.13 11.20 -11.25
C GLN A 198 21.58 11.42 -11.69
N GLY A 199 21.99 10.75 -12.77
CA GLY A 199 23.35 10.81 -13.31
C GLY A 199 24.36 9.86 -12.65
N ILE A 200 23.95 8.97 -11.75
CA ILE A 200 24.81 7.90 -11.23
C ILE A 200 24.73 6.71 -12.18
N LEU A 201 25.81 6.46 -12.89
CA LEU A 201 25.96 5.28 -13.75
C LEU A 201 26.28 4.07 -12.87
N LYS A 202 25.38 3.07 -12.85
CA LYS A 202 25.64 1.82 -12.13
C LYS A 202 26.41 0.88 -13.04
N VAL A 203 27.61 0.49 -12.63
CA VAL A 203 28.39 -0.54 -13.31
C VAL A 203 27.68 -1.89 -13.11
N LEU A 204 27.19 -2.47 -14.20
CA LEU A 204 26.54 -3.78 -14.23
C LEU A 204 27.58 -4.89 -14.30
N ARG A 205 28.60 -4.70 -15.14
CA ARG A 205 29.57 -5.72 -15.47
C ARG A 205 30.81 -5.07 -16.05
N VAL A 206 31.97 -5.61 -15.71
CA VAL A 206 33.26 -5.19 -16.28
C VAL A 206 33.84 -6.42 -16.97
N GLU A 207 34.00 -6.34 -18.29
CA GLU A 207 34.58 -7.42 -19.10
C GLU A 207 35.96 -6.99 -19.61
N GLY A 208 36.89 -7.96 -19.70
CA GLY A 208 38.15 -7.75 -20.39
C GLY A 208 37.93 -7.88 -21.90
N GLY A 209 38.28 -6.85 -22.65
CA GLY A 209 38.29 -6.87 -24.11
C GLY A 209 39.55 -7.54 -24.64
N GLU A 210 39.45 -8.12 -25.84
CA GLU A 210 40.48 -8.98 -26.46
C GLU A 210 41.83 -8.27 -26.69
N ASP A 211 41.85 -6.93 -26.80
CA ASP A 211 43.07 -6.12 -27.00
C ASP A 211 43.60 -5.44 -25.71
N GLY A 212 43.24 -5.96 -24.53
CA GLY A 212 43.63 -5.34 -23.24
C GLY A 212 42.78 -4.12 -22.85
N GLY A 213 41.71 -3.83 -23.61
CA GLY A 213 40.68 -2.88 -23.23
C GLY A 213 39.80 -3.41 -22.09
N THR A 214 39.16 -2.53 -21.34
CA THR A 214 38.16 -2.92 -20.33
C THR A 214 36.79 -2.39 -20.77
N VAL A 215 35.83 -3.28 -20.98
CA VAL A 215 34.45 -2.92 -21.35
C VAL A 215 33.64 -2.81 -20.08
N ILE A 216 33.15 -1.60 -19.77
CA ILE A 216 32.32 -1.33 -18.60
C ILE A 216 30.87 -1.20 -19.07
N HIS A 217 30.03 -2.16 -18.69
CA HIS A 217 28.59 -2.09 -18.92
C HIS A 217 27.96 -1.19 -17.87
N LEU A 218 27.37 -0.08 -18.31
CA LEU A 218 26.76 0.93 -17.44
C LEU A 218 25.25 0.93 -17.64
N SER A 219 24.51 0.98 -16.54
CA SER A 219 23.07 1.28 -16.51
C SER A 219 22.87 2.73 -16.09
N VAL A 220 21.97 3.44 -16.78
CA VAL A 220 21.45 4.74 -16.36
C VAL A 220 20.13 4.48 -15.64
N ASP A 221 20.03 4.91 -14.37
CA ASP A 221 18.75 5.03 -13.63
C ASP A 221 18.19 6.45 -13.78
#